data_AF-F4BWR8-F1
#
_entry.id   AF-F4BWR8-F1
#
_cell.length_a   1.000
_cell.length_b   1.000
_cell.length_c   1.000
_cell.angle_alpha   90.00
_cell.angle_beta   90.00
_cell.angle_gamma   90.00
#
_symmetry.space_group_name_H-M   'P 1'
#
loop_
_entity.id
_entity.type
_entity.pdbx_description
1 polymer ?
#
loop_
_entity_poly.entity_id
_entity_poly.type
_entity_poly.pdbx_seq_one_letter_code
_entity_poly.pdbx_strand_id
1 'polypeptide(L)' 'MQFNIQSGEYNMSNIDDPIYDYISKIMIVENDKREFAGRLVAVLGNELWFEGRNGRRWMQNRNEIKTMRLGRQV' A
#
# COMPACT_ATOMS: atom_id res chain seq x y z
N MET A 1 32.40 -24.70 2.06
CA MET A 1 32.06 -23.40 1.44
C MET A 1 30.98 -22.78 2.30
N GLN A 2 31.33 -21.81 3.14
CA GLN A 2 30.38 -21.09 3.98
C GLN A 2 29.90 -19.87 3.20
N PHE A 3 28.58 -19.74 3.05
CA PHE A 3 27.97 -18.53 2.51
C PHE A 3 27.93 -17.50 3.63
N ASN A 4 28.74 -16.45 3.47
CA ASN A 4 28.78 -15.32 4.37
C ASN A 4 27.52 -14.48 4.10
N ILE A 5 26.46 -14.69 4.88
CA ILE A 5 25.27 -13.83 4.81
C ILE A 5 25.65 -12.54 5.52
N GLN A 6 26.12 -11.55 4.76
CA GLN A 6 26.11 -10.17 5.23
C GLN A 6 24.68 -9.85 5.57
N SER A 7 24.42 -9.71 6.87
CA SER A 7 23.20 -9.12 7.43
C SER A 7 23.13 -7.68 6.95
N GLY A 8 22.63 -7.49 5.73
CA GLY A 8 22.11 -6.20 5.32
C GLY A 8 21.04 -5.83 6.32
N GLU A 9 21.21 -4.69 6.97
CA GLU A 9 20.23 -4.11 7.87
C GLU A 9 18.93 -3.89 7.08
N TYR A 10 18.04 -4.88 7.09
CA TYR A 10 16.65 -4.66 6.76
C TYR A 10 16.12 -3.75 7.86
N ASN A 11 16.12 -2.44 7.59
CA ASN A 11 15.58 -1.41 8.46
C ASN A 11 14.24 -1.89 9.02
N MET A 12 14.26 -2.30 10.28
CA MET A 12 13.13 -2.77 11.07
C MET A 12 12.26 -1.59 11.53
N SER A 13 12.33 -0.47 10.80
CA SER A 13 11.65 0.80 11.04
C SER A 13 10.27 0.89 10.36
N ASN A 14 9.89 -0.11 9.55
CA ASN A 14 8.61 -0.12 8.82
C ASN A 14 7.44 -0.73 9.61
N ILE A 15 7.64 -1.16 10.86
CA ILE A 15 6.59 -1.82 11.66
C ILE A 15 5.56 -0.81 12.18
N ASP A 16 5.87 0.49 12.21
CA ASP A 16 4.99 1.54 12.73
C ASP A 16 4.23 2.33 11.66
N ASP A 17 4.27 1.94 10.38
CA ASP A 17 3.45 2.62 9.39
C ASP A 17 1.99 2.15 9.51
N PRO A 18 1.05 2.99 10.00
CA PRO A 18 -0.33 2.58 10.23
C PRO A 18 -1.04 2.16 8.93
N ILE A 19 -0.44 2.43 7.77
CA ILE A 19 -1.00 2.01 6.48
C ILE A 19 -1.07 0.48 6.34
N TYR A 20 -0.20 -0.28 7.02
CA TYR A 20 -0.22 -1.74 7.00
C TYR A 20 -1.52 -2.32 7.59
N ASP A 21 -2.17 -1.60 8.52
CA ASP A 21 -3.47 -2.00 9.09
C ASP A 21 -4.62 -1.96 8.07
N TYR A 22 -4.40 -1.35 6.91
CA TYR A 22 -5.40 -1.22 5.85
C TYR A 22 -5.24 -2.27 4.76
N ILE A 23 -4.23 -3.15 4.84
CA ILE A 23 -4.10 -4.27 3.91
C ILE A 23 -5.37 -5.14 3.96
N SER A 24 -5.81 -5.58 2.79
CA SER A 24 -7.08 -6.28 2.51
C SER A 24 -8.36 -5.46 2.68
N LYS A 25 -8.28 -4.19 3.13
CA LYS A 25 -9.45 -3.30 3.23
C LYS A 25 -9.68 -2.55 1.92
N ILE A 26 -10.95 -2.23 1.64
CA ILE A 26 -11.30 -1.35 0.52
C ILE A 26 -11.06 0.09 0.95
N MET A 27 -10.20 0.77 0.21
CA MET A 27 -9.86 2.17 0.42
C MET A 27 -10.46 3.00 -0.71
N ILE A 28 -11.00 4.16 -0.36
CA ILE A 28 -11.25 5.26 -1.29
C ILE A 28 -10.01 6.14 -1.25
N VAL A 29 -9.38 6.32 -2.41
CA VAL A 29 -8.13 7.05 -2.59
C VAL A 29 -8.38 8.21 -3.54
N GLU A 30 -7.92 9.40 -3.16
CA GLU A 30 -8.00 10.60 -3.97
C GLU A 30 -6.59 11.07 -4.32
N ASN A 31 -6.34 11.33 -5.60
CA ASN A 31 -5.15 12.00 -6.10
C ASN A 31 -5.53 13.24 -6.93
N ASP A 32 -4.54 13.95 -7.49
CA ASP A 32 -4.77 15.15 -8.32
C ASP A 32 -5.72 14.93 -9.52
N LYS A 33 -5.83 13.70 -10.00
CA LYS A 33 -6.55 13.39 -11.24
C LYS A 33 -7.97 12.92 -10.96
N ARG A 34 -8.18 12.13 -9.90
CA ARG A 34 -9.45 11.44 -9.64
C ARG A 34 -9.52 10.81 -8.25
N GLU A 35 -10.75 10.49 -7.85
CA GLU A 35 -11.05 9.56 -6.78
C GLU A 35 -11.27 8.14 -7.35
N PHE A 36 -10.76 7.12 -6.67
CA PHE A 36 -10.99 5.72 -7.03
C PHE A 36 -11.05 4.82 -5.79
N ALA A 37 -11.70 3.66 -5.93
CA ALA A 37 -11.79 2.67 -4.88
C ALA A 37 -11.03 1.40 -5.26
N GLY A 38 -10.26 0.85 -4.32
CA GLY A 38 -9.52 -0.40 -4.50
C GLY A 38 -9.19 -1.06 -3.17
N ARG A 39 -9.06 -2.38 -3.17
CA ARG A 39 -8.54 -3.13 -2.03
C ARG A 39 -7.03 -2.90 -1.94
N LEU A 40 -6.51 -2.41 -0.82
CA LEU A 40 -5.06 -2.34 -0.62
C LEU A 40 -4.52 -3.76 -0.45
N VAL A 41 -3.61 -4.21 -1.31
CA VAL A 41 -3.09 -5.60 -1.32
C VAL A 41 -1.62 -5.69 -0.92
N ALA A 42 -0.84 -4.62 -1.06
CA ALA A 42 0.53 -4.57 -0.59
C ALA A 42 1.00 -3.13 -0.34
N VAL A 43 1.99 -3.00 0.54
CA VAL A 43 2.66 -1.74 0.91
C VAL A 43 4.16 -1.97 0.86
N LEU A 44 4.85 -1.21 0.03
CA LEU A 44 6.31 -1.27 -0.15
C LEU A 44 6.87 0.16 -0.09
N GLY A 45 7.08 0.66 1.13
CA GLY A 45 7.48 2.05 1.35
C GLY A 45 6.45 3.04 0.79
N ASN A 46 6.81 3.75 -0.28
CA ASN A 46 5.90 4.69 -0.96
C ASN A 46 5.00 4.03 -2.01
N GLU A 47 5.17 2.75 -2.32
CA GLU A 47 4.31 2.06 -3.27
C GLU A 47 3.13 1.40 -2.57
N LEU A 48 1.93 1.84 -2.93
CA LEU A 48 0.69 1.25 -2.45
C LEU A 48 0.02 0.53 -3.60
N TRP A 49 -0.13 -0.78 -3.44
CA TRP A 49 -0.70 -1.64 -4.48
C TRP A 49 -2.17 -1.90 -4.19
N PHE A 50 -3.02 -1.59 -5.15
CA PHE A 50 -4.46 -1.75 -5.05
C PHE A 50 -4.98 -2.78 -6.04
N GLU A 51 -6.09 -3.44 -5.68
CA GLU A 51 -6.82 -4.37 -6.53
C GLU A 51 -8.27 -3.89 -6.69
N GLY A 52 -8.71 -3.78 -7.94
CA GLY A 52 -10.06 -3.40 -8.30
C GLY A 52 -11.02 -4.58 -8.30
N ARG A 53 -12.32 -4.31 -8.43
CA ARG A 53 -13.37 -5.36 -8.48
C ARG A 53 -13.19 -6.35 -9.63
N ASN A 54 -12.52 -5.96 -10.70
CA ASN A 54 -12.22 -6.81 -11.87
C ASN A 54 -10.90 -7.59 -11.72
N GLY A 55 -10.28 -7.59 -10.54
CA GLY A 55 -8.99 -8.24 -10.28
C GLY A 55 -7.78 -7.51 -10.88
N ARG A 56 -7.97 -6.38 -11.57
CA ARG A 56 -6.83 -5.58 -12.05
C ARG A 56 -6.12 -4.94 -10.87
N ARG A 57 -4.80 -5.03 -10.88
CA ARG A 57 -3.94 -4.40 -9.89
C ARG A 57 -3.26 -3.17 -10.46
N TRP A 58 -3.07 -2.16 -9.63
CA TRP A 58 -2.28 -0.99 -9.97
C TRP A 58 -1.52 -0.49 -8.74
N MET A 59 -0.41 0.19 -9.00
CA MET A 59 0.39 0.86 -7.98
C MET A 59 0.02 2.34 -7.97
N GLN A 60 -0.06 2.92 -6.77
CA GLN A 60 -0.15 4.36 -6.55
C GLN A 60 1.00 4.77 -5.64
N ASN A 61 1.75 5.80 -6.05
CA ASN A 61 2.76 6.40 -5.20
C ASN A 61 2.06 7.17 -4.05
N ARG A 62 2.44 6.89 -2.80
CA ARG A 62 1.88 7.50 -1.60
C ARG A 62 1.98 9.02 -1.61
N ASN A 63 3.04 9.57 -2.18
CA ASN A 63 3.26 11.02 -2.23
C ASN A 63 2.31 11.74 -3.20
N GLU A 64 1.63 11.01 -4.07
CA GLU A 64 0.62 11.55 -4.98
C GLU A 64 -0.80 11.46 -4.41
N ILE A 65 -0.97 10.84 -3.23
CA ILE A 65 -2.26 10.68 -2.59
C ILE A 65 -2.55 11.90 -1.72
N LYS A 66 -3.68 12.55 -1.97
CA LYS A 66 -4.17 13.68 -1.16
C LYS A 66 -4.91 13.18 0.06
N THR A 67 -5.85 12.25 -0.15
CA THR A 67 -6.67 11.69 0.91
C THR A 67 -6.85 10.20 0.70
N MET A 68 -6.99 9.48 1.82
CA MET A 68 -7.29 8.06 1.82
C MET A 68 -8.20 7.75 2.99
N ARG A 69 -9.29 7.04 2.74
CA ARG A 69 -10.30 6.69 3.74
C ARG A 69 -10.86 5.30 3.51
N LEU A 70 -11.31 4.66 4.57
CA LEU A 70 -12.01 3.39 4.46
C LEU A 70 -13.27 3.57 3.62
N GLY A 71 -13.45 2.71 2.62
CA GLY A 71 -14.73 2.58 1.94
C GLY A 71 -15.76 2.05 2.94
N ARG A 72 -16.85 2.79 3.16
CA ARG A 72 -18.00 2.23 3.88
C ARG A 72 -18.56 1.08 3.05
N GLN A 73 -18.63 -0.11 3.65
CA GLN A 73 -19.60 -1.10 3.23
C GLN A 73 -20.98 -0.49 3.51
N VAL A 74 -21.70 -0.15 2.45
CA VAL A 74 -23.13 0.10 2.50
C VAL A 74 -23.87 -1.23 2.46
#